data_AF-A0A854ND68-F1
#
_entry.id   AF-A0A854ND68-F1
#
_cell.length_a   1.000
_cell.length_b   1.000
_cell.length_c   1.000
_cell.angle_alpha   90.00
_cell.angle_beta   90.00
_cell.angle_gamma   90.00
#
_symmetry.space_group_name_H-M   'P 1'
#
loop_
_entity.id
_entity.type
_entity.pdbx_description
1 polymer ?
#
loop_
_entity_poly.entity_id
_entity_poly.type
_entity_poly.pdbx_seq_one_letter_code
_entity_poly.pdbx_strand_id
1 'polypeptide(L)'
;MNPQSTSAFQSLYPDINPAHSLPLTAWERISMALAVGIFSFGVTFGDLIIAGAGLGLVLFTIIAPSQKTSRKIRTEAKNRFPNEPWAETHHNANATIIAMALCWLVIIGINLATLWWAPPSQTTYLAAGVSILSAIIVWFLPGAHPLWNRRRIASRKQQSTGRRRQAPKRSSHPQTAEFSQQQ
;
A
#
# COMPACT_ATOMS: atom_id res chain seq x y z
N MET A 1 4.74 -1.06 -24.55
CA MET A 1 5.43 0.08 -23.92
C MET A 1 5.91 0.95 -25.06
N ASN A 2 5.41 2.18 -25.19
CA ASN A 2 5.77 3.03 -26.32
C ASN A 2 7.11 3.71 -26.00
N PRO A 3 8.20 3.43 -26.74
CA PRO A 3 9.53 3.91 -26.38
C PRO A 3 9.61 5.44 -26.23
N GLN A 4 8.76 6.18 -26.96
CA GLN A 4 8.67 7.64 -26.84
C GLN A 4 8.02 8.13 -25.54
N SER A 5 7.05 7.39 -24.98
CA SER A 5 6.42 7.79 -23.71
C SER A 5 7.40 7.61 -22.54
N THR A 6 8.22 6.57 -22.59
CA THR A 6 9.21 6.26 -21.55
C THR A 6 10.37 7.25 -21.57
N SER A 7 10.86 7.66 -22.75
CA SER A 7 11.90 8.70 -22.85
C SER A 7 11.39 10.07 -22.38
N ALA A 8 10.15 10.43 -22.73
CA ALA A 8 9.52 11.66 -22.25
C ALA A 8 9.32 11.66 -20.73
N PHE A 9 8.84 10.54 -20.16
CA PHE A 9 8.70 10.38 -18.71
C PHE A 9 10.05 10.57 -17.98
N GLN A 10 11.11 9.93 -18.47
CA GLN A 10 12.43 9.98 -17.84
C GLN A 10 13.07 11.38 -17.94
N SER A 11 12.73 12.15 -18.96
CA SER A 11 13.14 13.56 -19.09
C SER A 11 12.38 14.49 -18.14
N LEU A 12 11.08 14.27 -17.91
CA LEU A 12 10.26 15.14 -17.05
C LEU A 12 10.35 14.80 -15.56
N TYR A 13 10.57 13.52 -15.23
CA TYR A 13 10.61 13.01 -13.86
C TYR A 13 11.82 12.09 -13.63
N PRO A 14 13.06 12.62 -13.72
CA PRO A 14 14.27 11.80 -13.62
C PRO A 14 14.39 11.07 -12.26
N ASP A 15 13.85 11.66 -11.19
CA ASP A 15 13.96 11.12 -9.83
C ASP A 15 12.86 10.12 -9.47
N ILE A 16 11.86 9.91 -10.34
CA ILE A 16 10.69 9.08 -10.03
C ILE A 16 10.83 7.72 -10.70
N ASN A 17 10.95 6.68 -9.88
CA ASN A 17 10.86 5.31 -10.36
C ASN A 17 9.41 4.78 -10.27
N PRO A 18 8.71 4.50 -11.39
CA PRO A 18 7.33 4.02 -11.36
C PRO A 18 7.22 2.60 -10.81
N ALA A 19 8.25 1.77 -10.99
CA ALA A 19 8.25 0.36 -10.59
C ALA A 19 8.42 0.13 -9.08
N HIS A 20 8.75 1.18 -8.32
CA HIS A 20 8.85 1.12 -6.86
C HIS A 20 7.82 2.03 -6.20
N SER A 21 7.03 1.46 -5.28
CA SER A 21 6.09 2.22 -4.45
C SER A 21 6.84 3.01 -3.38
N LEU A 22 6.40 4.24 -3.08
CA LEU A 22 6.91 5.02 -1.96
C LEU A 22 6.44 4.39 -0.63
N PRO A 23 7.33 3.74 0.15
CA PRO A 23 6.95 3.17 1.43
C PRO A 23 6.56 4.29 2.41
N LEU A 24 5.71 3.97 3.39
CA LEU A 24 5.56 4.84 4.55
C LEU A 24 6.86 4.87 5.34
N THR A 25 7.25 6.05 5.83
CA THR A 25 8.45 6.15 6.68
C THR A 25 8.18 5.53 8.04
N ALA A 26 9.24 5.15 8.76
CA ALA A 26 9.11 4.60 10.11
C ALA A 26 8.34 5.56 11.04
N TRP A 27 8.60 6.87 10.92
CA TRP A 27 7.92 7.90 11.71
C TRP A 27 6.43 8.05 11.39
N GLU A 28 6.03 7.93 10.13
CA GLU A 28 4.61 7.93 9.74
C GLU A 28 3.87 6.73 10.35
N ARG A 29 4.57 5.61 10.53
CA ARG A 29 4.01 4.40 11.13
C ARG A 29 3.92 4.50 12.65
N ILE A 30 4.95 5.06 13.29
CA ILE A 30 4.95 5.30 14.75
C ILE A 30 3.82 6.25 15.11
N SER A 31 3.67 7.36 14.37
CA SER A 31 2.62 8.33 14.66
C SER A 31 1.22 7.75 14.46
N MET A 32 1.00 6.96 13.39
CA MET A 32 -0.27 6.28 13.16
C MET A 32 -0.58 5.22 14.22
N ALA A 33 0.42 4.42 14.62
CA ALA A 33 0.24 3.43 15.69
C ALA A 33 -0.08 4.10 17.03
N LEU A 34 0.62 5.19 17.37
CA LEU A 34 0.38 5.96 18.58
C LEU A 34 -1.02 6.58 18.58
N ALA A 35 -1.42 7.19 17.47
CA ALA A 35 -2.75 7.80 17.32
C ALA A 35 -3.88 6.78 17.49
N VAL A 36 -3.77 5.61 16.86
CA VAL A 36 -4.76 4.53 16.99
C VAL A 36 -4.76 3.95 18.41
N GLY A 37 -3.59 3.85 19.05
CA GLY A 37 -3.48 3.45 20.46
C GLY A 37 -4.23 4.41 21.39
N ILE A 38 -4.02 5.71 21.27
CA ILE A 38 -4.71 6.76 22.06
C ILE A 38 -6.22 6.71 21.80
N PHE A 39 -6.63 6.61 20.53
CA PHE A 39 -8.03 6.47 20.15
C PHE A 39 -8.68 5.24 20.82
N SER A 40 -8.04 4.07 20.70
CA SER A 40 -8.57 2.81 21.23
C SER A 40 -8.63 2.81 22.76
N PHE A 41 -7.65 3.46 23.41
CA PHE A 41 -7.68 3.67 24.86
C PHE A 41 -8.90 4.51 25.26
N GLY A 42 -9.11 5.67 24.62
CA GLY A 42 -10.25 6.54 24.91
C GLY A 42 -11.59 5.84 24.70
N VAL A 43 -11.75 5.10 23.60
CA VAL A 43 -12.97 4.32 23.32
C VAL A 43 -13.21 3.25 24.38
N THR A 44 -12.18 2.49 24.75
CA THR A 44 -12.32 1.40 25.73
C THR A 44 -12.52 1.91 27.16
N PHE A 45 -11.88 3.02 27.51
CA PHE A 45 -12.03 3.66 28.82
C PHE A 45 -13.37 4.40 28.96
N GLY A 46 -14.02 4.74 27.83
CA GLY A 46 -15.28 5.49 27.81
C GLY A 46 -15.08 7.00 27.93
N ASP A 47 -13.87 7.51 27.67
CA ASP A 47 -13.56 8.94 27.71
C ASP A 47 -13.61 9.55 26.30
N LEU A 48 -14.64 10.35 26.06
CA LEU A 48 -14.91 10.97 24.77
C LEU A 48 -13.88 12.04 24.40
N ILE A 49 -13.23 12.68 25.37
CA ILE A 49 -12.18 13.68 25.13
C ILE A 49 -10.94 12.96 24.59
N ILE A 50 -10.52 11.88 25.25
CA ILE A 50 -9.36 11.10 24.81
C ILE A 50 -9.64 10.43 23.46
N ALA A 51 -10.83 9.84 23.29
CA ALA A 51 -11.25 9.25 22.02
C ALA A 51 -11.27 10.29 20.89
N GLY A 52 -11.86 11.47 21.13
CA GLY A 52 -11.90 12.56 20.16
C GLY A 52 -10.51 13.06 19.77
N ALA A 53 -9.63 13.26 20.74
CA ALA A 53 -8.24 13.66 20.50
C ALA A 53 -7.49 12.59 19.68
N GLY A 54 -7.64 11.31 20.05
CA GLY A 54 -7.07 10.19 19.31
C GLY A 54 -7.56 10.12 17.87
N LEU A 55 -8.86 10.33 17.63
CA LEU A 55 -9.43 10.36 16.28
C LEU A 55 -8.84 11.50 15.44
N GLY A 56 -8.72 12.70 16.03
CA GLY A 56 -8.06 13.84 15.38
C GLY A 56 -6.62 13.52 14.98
N LEU A 57 -5.86 12.87 15.86
CA LEU A 57 -4.51 12.41 15.56
C LEU A 57 -4.49 11.37 14.44
N VAL A 58 -5.42 10.40 14.43
CA VAL A 58 -5.50 9.39 13.37
C VAL A 58 -5.72 10.06 12.02
N LEU A 59 -6.67 10.99 11.93
CA LEU A 59 -6.92 11.75 10.70
C LEU A 59 -5.69 12.56 10.27
N PHE A 60 -5.00 13.19 11.22
CA PHE A 60 -3.77 13.91 10.94
C PHE A 60 -2.68 12.99 10.37
N THR A 61 -2.52 11.78 10.92
CA THR A 61 -1.52 10.81 10.43
C THR A 61 -1.82 10.29 9.02
N ILE A 62 -3.07 10.38 8.57
CA ILE A 62 -3.46 10.03 7.20
C ILE A 62 -3.20 11.20 6.25
N ILE A 63 -3.53 12.42 6.66
CA ILE A 63 -3.47 13.62 5.80
C ILE A 63 -2.02 14.12 5.65
N ALA A 64 -1.24 14.19 6.74
CA ALA A 64 0.08 14.80 6.72
C ALA A 64 1.06 14.13 5.73
N PRO A 65 1.14 12.79 5.62
CA PRO A 65 1.95 12.14 4.60
C PRO A 65 1.51 12.46 3.18
N SER A 66 0.21 12.59 2.94
CA SER A 66 -0.39 12.89 1.62
C SER A 66 0.07 14.24 1.08
N GLN A 67 0.37 15.20 1.97
CA GLN A 67 0.81 16.54 1.58
C GLN A 67 2.27 16.60 1.11
N LYS A 68 3.08 15.55 1.32
CA LYS A 68 4.50 15.53 0.95
C LYS A 68 4.70 15.66 -0.56
N THR A 69 5.61 16.56 -0.95
CA THR A 69 5.94 16.89 -2.35
C THR A 69 6.22 15.65 -3.20
N SER A 70 6.99 14.69 -2.71
CA SER A 70 7.30 13.45 -3.44
C SER A 70 6.07 12.60 -3.77
N ARG A 71 5.03 12.60 -2.91
CA ARG A 71 3.78 11.88 -3.17
C ARG A 71 2.89 12.64 -4.15
N LYS A 72 2.82 13.98 -4.04
CA LYS A 72 2.06 14.83 -4.97
C LYS A 72 2.59 14.73 -6.41
N ILE A 73 3.89 14.90 -6.60
CA ILE A 73 4.53 14.83 -7.92
C ILE A 73 4.36 13.44 -8.53
N ARG A 74 4.41 12.37 -7.72
CA ARG A 74 4.14 11.00 -8.20
C ARG A 74 2.70 10.82 -8.69
N THR A 75 1.72 11.34 -7.96
CA THR A 75 0.30 11.30 -8.38
C THR A 75 0.11 12.08 -9.68
N GLU A 76 0.74 13.24 -9.81
CA GLU A 76 0.71 14.03 -11.04
C GLU A 76 1.36 13.29 -12.21
N ALA A 77 2.56 12.73 -12.01
CA ALA A 77 3.27 11.95 -13.01
C ALA A 77 2.46 10.73 -13.47
N LYS A 78 1.76 10.06 -12.55
CA LYS A 78 0.86 8.94 -12.85
C LYS A 78 -0.35 9.36 -13.67
N ASN A 79 -0.97 10.49 -13.34
CA ASN A 79 -2.10 11.01 -14.11
C ASN A 79 -1.68 11.40 -15.54
N ARG A 80 -0.44 11.90 -15.73
CA ARG A 80 0.11 12.26 -17.04
C ARG A 80 0.58 11.05 -17.85
N PHE A 81 1.12 10.02 -17.19
CA PHE A 81 1.69 8.84 -17.83
C PHE A 81 1.08 7.53 -17.27
N PRO A 82 -0.21 7.24 -17.52
CA PRO A 82 -0.89 6.08 -16.92
C PRO A 82 -0.35 4.73 -17.41
N ASN A 83 0.30 4.70 -18.59
CA ASN A 83 0.79 3.48 -19.23
C ASN A 83 2.17 3.01 -18.70
N GLU A 84 2.82 3.78 -17.83
CA GLU A 84 4.06 3.39 -17.18
C GLU A 84 3.81 2.31 -16.10
N PRO A 85 4.81 1.47 -15.75
CA PRO A 85 4.61 0.30 -14.88
C PRO A 85 4.54 0.72 -13.40
N TRP A 86 3.50 1.48 -13.06
CA TRP A 86 3.25 1.94 -11.70
C TRP A 86 3.07 0.76 -10.75
N ALA A 87 3.89 0.72 -9.70
CA ALA A 87 3.84 -0.29 -8.65
C ALA A 87 2.47 -0.43 -7.96
N GLU A 88 1.64 0.60 -8.08
CA GLU A 88 0.29 0.69 -7.51
C GLU A 88 -0.77 -0.05 -8.37
N THR A 89 -0.55 -0.18 -9.68
CA THR A 89 -1.53 -0.73 -10.64
C THR A 89 -1.49 -2.25 -10.74
N HIS A 90 -0.67 -2.92 -9.91
CA HIS A 90 -0.50 -4.37 -9.99
C HIS A 90 -1.72 -5.16 -9.43
N HIS A 91 -2.04 -6.27 -10.11
CA HIS A 91 -3.22 -7.13 -9.92
C HIS A 91 -3.47 -7.64 -8.48
N ASN A 92 -2.46 -7.62 -7.61
CA ASN A 92 -2.59 -8.07 -6.21
C ASN A 92 -2.98 -6.92 -5.25
N ALA A 93 -3.31 -5.73 -5.79
CA ALA A 93 -3.80 -4.59 -5.00
C ALA A 93 -5.06 -4.97 -4.21
N ASN A 94 -5.99 -5.72 -4.81
CA ASN A 94 -7.25 -6.11 -4.17
C ASN A 94 -7.02 -6.92 -2.90
N ALA A 95 -6.11 -7.90 -2.91
CA ALA A 95 -5.80 -8.70 -1.71
C ALA A 95 -5.17 -7.85 -0.59
N THR A 96 -4.38 -6.83 -0.94
CA THR A 96 -3.77 -5.92 0.04
C THR A 96 -4.82 -4.97 0.62
N ILE A 97 -5.74 -4.46 -0.20
CA ILE A 97 -6.86 -3.62 0.22
C ILE A 97 -7.81 -4.41 1.13
N ILE A 98 -8.15 -5.65 0.77
CA ILE A 98 -8.99 -6.54 1.58
C ILE A 98 -8.31 -6.80 2.93
N ALA A 99 -7.01 -7.13 2.95
CA ALA A 99 -6.30 -7.35 4.20
C ALA A 99 -6.24 -6.09 5.08
N MET A 100 -6.03 -4.92 4.48
CA MET A 100 -6.09 -3.63 5.16
C MET A 100 -7.47 -3.39 5.81
N ALA A 101 -8.55 -3.61 5.04
CA ALA A 101 -9.91 -3.49 5.54
C ALA A 101 -10.19 -4.48 6.69
N LEU A 102 -9.74 -5.73 6.57
CA LEU A 102 -9.87 -6.73 7.62
C LEU A 102 -9.14 -6.31 8.91
N CYS A 103 -7.93 -5.75 8.83
CA CYS A 103 -7.23 -5.24 10.01
C CYS A 103 -8.02 -4.12 10.71
N TRP A 104 -8.61 -3.19 9.96
CA TRP A 104 -9.47 -2.16 10.54
C TRP A 104 -10.73 -2.74 11.17
N LEU A 105 -11.37 -3.72 10.53
CA LEU A 105 -12.54 -4.41 11.10
C LEU A 105 -12.20 -5.14 12.41
N VAL A 106 -11.01 -5.75 12.50
CA VAL A 106 -10.54 -6.37 13.75
C VAL A 106 -10.38 -5.33 14.85
N ILE A 107 -9.75 -4.19 14.58
CA ILE A 107 -9.60 -3.10 15.55
C ILE A 107 -10.96 -2.59 16.03
N ILE A 108 -11.89 -2.35 15.09
CA ILE A 108 -13.26 -1.91 15.41
C ILE A 108 -13.97 -2.96 16.27
N GLY A 109 -13.89 -4.23 15.89
CA GLY A 109 -14.51 -5.35 16.61
C GLY A 109 -13.99 -5.49 18.03
N ILE A 110 -12.68 -5.37 18.25
CA ILE A 110 -12.08 -5.44 19.59
C ILE A 110 -12.56 -4.27 20.45
N ASN A 111 -12.56 -3.04 19.93
CA ASN A 111 -13.01 -1.86 20.67
C ASN A 111 -14.52 -1.91 21.00
N LEU A 112 -15.36 -2.39 20.10
CA LEU A 112 -16.79 -2.58 20.37
C LEU A 112 -17.04 -3.67 21.40
N ALA A 113 -16.30 -4.78 21.31
CA ALA A 113 -16.41 -5.88 22.26
C ALA A 113 -16.02 -5.42 23.67
N THR A 114 -14.94 -4.65 23.82
CA THR A 114 -14.57 -4.13 25.13
C THR A 114 -15.56 -3.11 25.67
N LEU A 115 -16.15 -2.27 24.82
CA LEU A 115 -17.17 -1.33 25.27
C LEU A 115 -18.42 -2.04 25.83
N TRP A 116 -18.77 -3.21 25.28
CA TRP A 116 -19.97 -3.95 25.72
C TRP A 116 -19.71 -4.91 26.89
N TRP A 117 -18.52 -5.52 26.97
CA TRP A 117 -18.23 -6.61 27.91
C TRP A 117 -17.21 -6.26 29.01
N ALA A 118 -16.60 -5.07 29.01
CA ALA A 118 -15.61 -4.73 30.03
C ALA A 118 -16.24 -4.58 31.43
N PRO A 119 -15.78 -5.35 32.44
CA PRO A 119 -16.16 -5.11 33.82
C PRO A 119 -15.59 -3.77 34.30
N PRO A 120 -16.38 -2.90 34.97
CA PRO A 120 -15.94 -1.57 35.40
C PRO A 120 -14.67 -1.57 36.26
N SER A 121 -14.45 -2.64 37.04
CA SER A 121 -13.27 -2.79 37.91
C SER A 121 -11.97 -3.07 37.17
N GLN A 122 -12.02 -3.46 35.89
CA GLN A 122 -10.86 -3.85 35.09
C GLN A 122 -10.67 -2.98 33.84
N THR A 123 -11.55 -1.98 33.63
CA THR A 123 -11.57 -1.13 32.43
C THR A 123 -10.21 -0.50 32.12
N THR A 124 -9.46 -0.05 33.13
CA THR A 124 -8.13 0.56 32.92
C THR A 124 -7.12 -0.43 32.33
N TYR A 125 -7.06 -1.65 32.86
CA TYR A 125 -6.14 -2.68 32.39
C TYR A 125 -6.55 -3.19 31.00
N LEU A 126 -7.85 -3.35 30.76
CA LEU A 126 -8.40 -3.71 29.45
C LEU A 126 -8.14 -2.62 28.40
N ALA A 127 -8.34 -1.35 28.74
CA ALA A 127 -8.07 -0.23 27.85
C ALA A 127 -6.59 -0.15 27.48
N ALA A 128 -5.68 -0.35 28.44
CA ALA A 128 -4.25 -0.41 28.16
C ALA A 128 -3.91 -1.59 27.24
N GLY A 129 -4.45 -2.79 27.51
CA GLY A 129 -4.24 -3.98 26.68
C GLY A 129 -4.73 -3.80 25.24
N VAL A 130 -5.96 -3.31 25.05
CA VAL A 130 -6.54 -3.05 23.73
C VAL A 130 -5.82 -1.95 22.97
N SER A 131 -5.38 -0.90 23.67
CA SER A 131 -4.57 0.17 23.08
C SER A 131 -3.28 -0.37 22.49
N ILE A 132 -2.52 -1.16 23.28
CA ILE A 132 -1.27 -1.78 22.83
C ILE A 132 -1.53 -2.75 21.69
N LEU A 133 -2.54 -3.61 21.81
CA LEU A 133 -2.89 -4.58 20.78
C LEU A 133 -3.27 -3.89 19.46
N SER A 134 -4.08 -2.84 19.51
CA SER A 134 -4.46 -2.04 18.34
C SER A 134 -3.26 -1.36 17.71
N ALA A 135 -2.36 -0.79 18.51
CA ALA A 135 -1.12 -0.20 18.02
C ALA A 135 -0.20 -1.24 17.35
N ILE A 136 -0.12 -2.47 17.88
CA ILE A 136 0.63 -3.58 17.27
C ILE A 136 0.00 -3.99 15.93
N ILE A 137 -1.33 -4.12 15.85
CA ILE A 137 -2.03 -4.46 14.60
C ILE A 137 -1.74 -3.41 13.53
N VAL A 138 -1.82 -2.12 13.88
CA VAL A 138 -1.49 -0.99 12.99
C VAL A 138 -0.01 -0.93 12.63
N TRP A 139 0.87 -1.35 13.54
CA TRP A 139 2.28 -1.45 13.21
C TRP A 139 2.54 -2.47 12.11
N PHE A 140 1.86 -3.61 12.14
CA PHE A 140 2.00 -4.69 11.16
C PHE A 140 1.05 -4.56 9.96
N LEU A 141 0.39 -3.41 9.80
CA LEU A 141 -0.65 -3.22 8.80
C LEU A 141 -0.15 -3.54 7.37
N PRO A 142 -0.91 -4.35 6.62
CA PRO A 142 -0.56 -4.76 5.26
C PRO A 142 -0.46 -3.56 4.33
N GLY A 143 0.69 -3.38 3.67
CA GLY A 143 0.95 -2.24 2.79
C GLY A 143 1.88 -1.16 3.39
N ALA A 144 2.02 -1.10 4.72
CA ALA A 144 2.99 -0.23 5.40
C ALA A 144 4.28 -0.99 5.79
N HIS A 145 4.22 -2.32 6.00
CA HIS A 145 5.36 -3.13 6.41
C HIS A 145 6.17 -3.72 5.23
N PRO A 146 7.52 -3.64 5.21
CA PRO A 146 8.38 -4.17 4.13
C PRO A 146 8.21 -5.67 3.83
N LEU A 147 7.71 -6.45 4.81
CA LEU A 147 7.46 -7.89 4.67
C LEU A 147 6.38 -8.21 3.62
N TRP A 148 5.38 -7.33 3.45
CA TRP A 148 4.36 -7.49 2.42
C TRP A 148 4.87 -7.09 1.03
N ASN A 149 5.84 -6.18 0.95
CA ASN A 149 6.55 -5.87 -0.30
C ASN A 149 7.42 -7.04 -0.77
N ARG A 150 8.05 -7.79 0.14
CA ARG A 150 8.88 -8.95 -0.22
C ARG A 150 8.06 -10.09 -0.85
N ARG A 151 6.85 -10.35 -0.35
CA ARG A 151 5.93 -11.33 -0.97
C ARG A 151 5.56 -10.93 -2.40
N ARG A 152 5.31 -9.63 -2.65
CA ARG A 152 5.06 -9.12 -4.01
C ARG A 152 6.26 -9.34 -4.96
N ILE A 153 7.48 -9.15 -4.48
CA ILE A 153 8.71 -9.37 -5.26
C ILE A 153 8.93 -10.86 -5.55
N ALA A 154 8.67 -11.74 -4.57
CA ALA A 154 8.81 -13.19 -4.74
C ALA A 154 7.80 -13.75 -5.76
N SER A 155 6.53 -13.33 -5.70
CA SER A 155 5.51 -13.70 -6.71
C SER A 155 5.88 -13.21 -8.11
N ARG A 156 6.53 -12.04 -8.23
CA ARG A 156 7.01 -11.48 -9.50
C ARG A 156 8.12 -12.31 -10.13
N LYS A 157 9.03 -12.86 -9.32
CA LYS A 157 10.07 -13.79 -9.82
C LYS A 157 9.45 -15.07 -10.38
N GLN A 158 8.44 -15.62 -9.70
CA GLN A 158 7.81 -16.88 -10.09
C GLN A 158 7.02 -16.75 -11.40
N GLN A 159 6.30 -15.63 -11.60
CA GLN A 159 5.50 -15.36 -12.79
C GLN A 159 6.35 -15.02 -14.04
N SER A 160 7.52 -14.36 -13.87
CA SER A 160 8.43 -14.10 -15.00
C SER A 160 9.15 -15.36 -15.48
N THR A 161 9.51 -16.29 -14.58
CA THR A 161 10.01 -17.61 -14.96
C THR A 161 8.97 -18.47 -15.66
N GLY A 162 7.69 -18.36 -15.29
CA GLY A 162 6.59 -19.05 -15.98
C GLY A 162 6.38 -18.54 -17.41
N ARG A 163 6.41 -17.21 -17.62
CA ARG A 163 6.28 -16.62 -18.96
C ARG A 163 7.45 -16.92 -19.90
N ARG A 164 8.67 -17.05 -19.38
CA ARG A 164 9.86 -17.42 -20.19
C ARG A 164 9.79 -18.86 -20.72
N ARG A 165 9.02 -19.75 -20.09
CA ARG A 165 8.79 -21.12 -20.59
C ARG A 165 7.71 -21.21 -21.68
N GLN A 166 6.92 -20.16 -21.88
CA GLN A 166 5.80 -20.13 -22.83
C GLN A 166 6.04 -19.20 -24.04
N ALA A 167 7.29 -18.81 -24.32
CA ALA A 167 7.60 -18.12 -25.57
C ALA A 167 7.35 -19.09 -26.75
N PRO A 168 6.47 -18.76 -27.71
CA PRO A 168 6.23 -19.63 -28.84
C PRO A 168 7.51 -19.70 -29.69
N LYS A 169 7.91 -20.92 -30.03
CA LYS A 169 9.04 -21.21 -30.92
C LYS A 169 8.79 -20.47 -32.24
N ARG A 170 9.57 -19.41 -32.48
CA ARG A 170 9.48 -18.56 -33.67
C ARG A 170 9.63 -19.44 -34.91
N SER A 171 8.53 -19.71 -35.61
CA SER A 171 8.58 -20.39 -36.90
C SER A 171 9.20 -19.44 -37.93
N SER A 172 10.40 -19.78 -38.35
CA SER A 172 11.12 -19.16 -39.46
C SER A 172 10.33 -19.38 -40.76
N HIS A 173 9.64 -18.36 -41.24
CA HIS A 173 9.19 -18.34 -42.64
C HIS A 173 10.37 -17.89 -43.52
N PRO A 174 10.71 -18.65 -44.58
CA PRO A 174 11.79 -18.28 -45.48
C PRO A 174 11.38 -17.08 -46.35
N GLN A 175 12.33 -16.18 -46.58
CA GLN A 175 12.24 -15.07 -47.52
C GLN A 175 11.96 -15.62 -48.93
N THR A 176 10.82 -15.26 -49.52
CA THR A 176 10.66 -15.28 -50.97
C THR A 176 11.32 -14.03 -51.53
N ALA A 177 12.54 -14.22 -52.02
CA ALA A 177 13.15 -13.34 -52.99
C ALA A 177 12.52 -13.64 -54.36
N GLU A 178 11.79 -12.69 -54.93
CA GLU A 178 11.58 -12.63 -56.38
C GLU A 178 12.11 -11.29 -56.89
N PHE A 179 13.38 -11.36 -57.29
CA PHE A 179 13.93 -10.59 -58.40
C PHE A 179 13.29 -11.10 -59.69
N SER A 180 12.91 -10.19 -60.60
CA SER A 180 13.01 -10.25 -62.08
C SER A 180 11.84 -9.48 -62.71
N GLN A 181 12.09 -8.28 -63.25
CA GLN A 181 12.20 -8.02 -64.70
C GLN A 181 10.91 -8.24 -65.52
N GLN A 182 10.39 -7.15 -66.09
CA GLN A 182 10.11 -6.91 -67.52
C GLN A 182 9.07 -5.77 -67.62
N GLN A 183 9.53 -4.59 -68.02
CA GLN A 183 9.23 -3.91 -69.30
C GLN A 183 8.00 -3.01 -69.23
#